data_AF-A0A7L2L8F0-F1
#
_entry.id   AF-A0A7L2L8F0-F1
#
_cell.length_a   1.000
_cell.length_b   1.000
_cell.length_c   1.000
_cell.angle_alpha   90.00
_cell.angle_beta   90.00
_cell.angle_gamma   90.00
#
_symmetry.space_group_name_H-M   'P 1'
#
loop_
_entity.id
_entity.type
_entity.pdbx_description
1 polymer ?
#
loop_
_entity_poly.entity_id
_entity_poly.type
_entity_poly.pdbx_seq_one_letter_code
_entity_poly.pdbx_strand_id
1 'polypeptide(L)'
;FLFSLVTWGCYFDYLSEWNKYADQENIMPITYEEVKENPALAVKNIATFFGIPLTEEELQLVVERSSFQSMKKNSEKTHGTVGNVLFRKGRQLQGAQRWK
;
A
#
# COMPACT_ATOMS: atom_id res chain seq x y z
N PHE A 1 15.01 11.28 7.64
CA PHE A 1 14.53 10.02 7.04
C PHE A 1 15.70 9.08 6.75
N LEU A 2 16.64 9.45 5.88
CA LEU A 2 17.84 8.63 5.58
C LEU A 2 18.88 8.55 6.70
N PHE A 3 18.96 9.56 7.57
CA PHE A 3 19.96 9.63 8.65
C PHE A 3 19.34 9.48 10.05
N SER A 4 18.27 8.68 10.18
CA SER A 4 17.66 8.32 11.48
C SER A 4 17.03 9.46 12.32
N LEU A 5 17.00 10.69 11.82
CA LEU A 5 16.35 11.85 12.48
C LEU A 5 14.83 11.89 12.28
N VAL A 6 14.14 10.77 12.47
CA VAL A 6 12.67 10.69 12.39
C VAL A 6 12.16 9.84 13.55
N THR A 7 10.92 10.05 13.97
CA THR A 7 10.28 9.43 15.14
C THR A 7 10.36 7.91 15.20
N TRP A 8 10.58 7.23 14.08
CA TRP A 8 10.67 5.77 13.97
C TRP A 8 12.02 5.25 13.46
N GLY A 9 13.06 6.10 13.49
CA GLY A 9 14.43 5.73 13.12
C GLY A 9 14.70 5.70 11.61
N CYS A 10 15.65 4.85 11.21
CA CYS A 10 16.07 4.68 9.82
C CYS A 10 15.14 3.71 9.09
N TYR A 11 14.68 4.11 7.91
CA TYR A 11 13.83 3.28 7.05
C TYR A 11 14.53 1.98 6.61
N PHE A 12 15.82 2.04 6.30
CA PHE A 12 16.57 0.85 5.85
C PHE A 12 16.76 -0.17 6.96
N ASP A 13 16.98 0.30 8.19
CA ASP A 13 17.09 -0.60 9.35
C ASP A 13 15.75 -1.34 9.54
N TYR A 14 14.62 -0.62 9.48
CA TYR A 14 13.29 -1.23 9.56
C TYR A 14 13.04 -2.29 8.47
N LEU A 15 13.36 -1.97 7.20
CA LEU A 15 13.22 -2.93 6.11
C LEU A 15 14.12 -4.15 6.29
N SER A 16 15.38 -3.94 6.69
CA SER A 16 16.34 -5.02 6.92
C SER A 16 15.89 -5.98 8.02
N GLU A 17 15.33 -5.45 9.11
CA GLU A 17 14.78 -6.26 10.20
C GLU A 17 13.60 -7.12 9.74
N TRP A 18 12.65 -6.54 8.99
CA TRP A 18 11.51 -7.30 8.47
C TRP A 18 11.88 -8.30 7.39
N ASN A 19 12.90 -8.00 6.57
CA ASN A 19 13.35 -8.90 5.51
C ASN A 19 13.84 -10.26 6.05
N LYS A 20 14.29 -10.32 7.32
CA LYS A 20 14.66 -11.58 7.99
C LYS A 20 13.51 -12.59 8.09
N TYR A 21 12.28 -12.10 7.98
CA TYR A 21 11.06 -12.90 8.13
C TYR A 21 10.25 -13.00 6.83
N ALA A 22 10.79 -12.50 5.70
CA ALA A 22 10.08 -12.43 4.43
C ALA A 22 9.67 -13.81 3.88
N ASP A 23 10.40 -14.88 4.25
CA ASP A 23 10.13 -16.25 3.83
C ASP A 23 9.21 -17.02 4.80
N GLN A 24 8.73 -16.39 5.89
CA GLN A 24 7.82 -17.06 6.82
C GLN A 24 6.41 -17.15 6.25
N GLU A 25 5.76 -18.31 6.38
CA GLU A 25 4.42 -18.57 5.81
C GLU A 25 3.33 -17.60 6.30
N ASN A 26 3.50 -17.02 7.49
CA ASN A 26 2.56 -16.08 8.09
C ASN A 26 2.91 -14.61 7.83
N ILE A 27 3.83 -14.32 6.92
CA ILE A 27 4.24 -12.97 6.52
C ILE A 27 4.16 -12.87 4.99
N MET A 28 3.48 -11.83 4.51
CA MET A 28 3.41 -11.52 3.09
C MET A 28 4.05 -10.16 2.84
N PRO A 29 5.31 -10.13 2.34
CA PRO A 29 5.91 -8.90 1.85
C PRO A 29 5.10 -8.36 0.68
N ILE A 30 4.75 -7.08 0.73
CA ILE A 30 4.05 -6.39 -0.35
C ILE A 30 4.49 -4.93 -0.36
N THR A 31 4.73 -4.39 -1.55
CA THR A 31 5.14 -3.00 -1.75
C THR A 31 3.97 -2.13 -2.21
N TYR A 32 4.08 -0.83 -1.97
CA TYR A 32 3.07 0.13 -2.43
C TYR A 32 2.97 0.15 -3.96
N GLU A 33 4.11 0.01 -4.64
CA GLU A 33 4.23 -0.01 -6.09
C GLU A 33 3.48 -1.20 -6.70
N GLU A 34 3.66 -2.41 -6.17
CA GLU A 34 2.93 -3.61 -6.62
C GLU A 34 1.42 -3.45 -6.49
N VAL A 35 0.95 -2.94 -5.33
CA VAL A 35 -0.49 -2.69 -5.12
C VAL A 35 -1.04 -1.67 -6.10
N LYS A 36 -0.23 -0.68 -6.47
CA LYS A 36 -0.66 0.39 -7.37
C LYS A 36 -0.64 -0.02 -8.83
N GLU A 37 0.34 -0.82 -9.25
CA GLU A 37 0.49 -1.29 -10.62
C GLU A 37 -0.64 -2.23 -11.02
N ASN A 38 -1.00 -3.17 -10.13
CA ASN A 38 -2.12 -4.06 -10.34
C ASN A 38 -2.94 -4.28 -9.06
N PRO A 39 -3.86 -3.36 -8.74
CA PRO A 39 -4.69 -3.44 -7.54
C PRO A 39 -5.51 -4.72 -7.44
N ALA A 40 -6.02 -5.22 -8.57
CA ALA A 40 -6.82 -6.45 -8.60
C ALA A 40 -5.98 -7.68 -8.23
N LEU A 41 -4.77 -7.80 -8.79
CA LEU A 41 -3.85 -8.88 -8.43
C LEU A 41 -3.42 -8.78 -6.96
N ALA A 42 -3.11 -7.58 -6.48
CA ALA A 42 -2.75 -7.38 -5.07
C ALA A 42 -3.89 -7.81 -4.12
N VAL A 43 -5.14 -7.45 -4.43
CA VAL A 43 -6.30 -7.89 -3.64
C VAL A 43 -6.47 -9.42 -3.69
N LYS A 44 -6.30 -10.06 -4.86
CA LYS A 44 -6.33 -11.53 -4.98
C LYS A 44 -5.25 -12.20 -4.13
N ASN A 45 -4.02 -11.67 -4.16
CA ASN A 45 -2.91 -12.21 -3.39
C ASN A 45 -3.15 -12.05 -1.88
N ILE A 46 -3.62 -10.88 -1.44
CA ILE A 46 -3.99 -10.62 -0.04
C ILE A 46 -5.10 -11.57 0.41
N ALA A 47 -6.16 -11.73 -0.38
CA ALA A 47 -7.27 -12.62 -0.05
C ALA A 47 -6.79 -14.08 0.04
N THR A 48 -5.96 -14.52 -0.89
CA THR A 48 -5.37 -15.87 -0.90
C THR A 48 -4.51 -16.11 0.35
N PHE A 49 -3.68 -15.13 0.72
CA PHE A 49 -2.84 -15.21 1.92
C PHE A 49 -3.65 -15.36 3.21
N PHE A 50 -4.80 -14.68 3.31
CA PHE A 50 -5.72 -14.85 4.44
C PHE A 50 -6.67 -16.06 4.30
N GLY A 51 -6.61 -16.82 3.20
CA GLY A 51 -7.52 -17.94 2.93
C GLY A 51 -8.98 -17.51 2.69
N ILE A 52 -9.20 -16.27 2.25
CA ILE A 52 -10.52 -15.70 1.99
C ILE A 52 -10.91 -15.97 0.53
N PRO A 53 -11.98 -16.75 0.26
CA PRO A 53 -12.50 -16.90 -1.10
C PRO A 53 -13.10 -15.58 -1.58
N LEU A 54 -12.91 -15.26 -2.86
CA LEU A 54 -13.34 -13.99 -3.45
C LEU A 54 -14.00 -14.23 -4.81
N THR A 55 -15.21 -13.74 -4.98
CA THR A 55 -15.87 -13.67 -6.30
C THR A 55 -15.29 -12.52 -7.13
N GLU A 56 -15.53 -12.53 -8.44
CA GLU A 56 -15.06 -11.43 -9.31
C GLU A 56 -15.81 -10.12 -8.98
N GLU A 57 -17.09 -10.19 -8.60
CA GLU A 57 -17.86 -9.03 -8.16
C GLU A 57 -17.29 -8.41 -6.88
N GLU A 58 -16.94 -9.24 -5.88
CA GLU A 58 -16.32 -8.78 -4.63
C GLU A 58 -14.94 -8.18 -4.88
N LEU A 59 -14.15 -8.77 -5.78
CA LEU A 59 -12.87 -8.20 -6.20
C LEU A 59 -13.02 -6.79 -6.74
N GLN A 60 -13.91 -6.61 -7.72
CA GLN A 60 -14.11 -5.31 -8.35
C GLN A 60 -14.61 -4.28 -7.33
N LEU A 61 -15.47 -4.70 -6.40
CA LEU A 61 -15.96 -3.85 -5.32
C LEU A 61 -14.84 -3.42 -4.37
N VAL A 62 -13.95 -4.33 -3.98
CA VAL A 62 -12.81 -4.00 -3.12
C VAL A 62 -11.88 -3.04 -3.84
N VAL A 63 -11.52 -3.31 -5.10
CA VAL A 63 -10.64 -2.46 -5.92
C VAL A 63 -11.22 -1.05 -6.07
N GLU A 64 -12.52 -0.92 -6.33
CA GLU A 64 -13.21 0.36 -6.44
C GLU A 64 -13.16 1.14 -5.12
N ARG A 65 -13.53 0.50 -4.01
CA ARG A 65 -13.57 1.12 -2.68
C ARG A 65 -12.19 1.49 -2.16
N SER A 66 -11.18 0.67 -2.44
CA SER A 66 -9.78 0.92 -2.08
C SER A 66 -9.07 1.86 -3.07
N SER A 67 -9.76 2.35 -4.11
CA SER A 67 -9.17 3.33 -5.02
C SER A 67 -8.84 4.62 -4.29
N PHE A 68 -7.80 5.32 -4.73
CA PHE A 68 -7.41 6.59 -4.10
C PHE A 68 -8.55 7.61 -4.11
N GLN A 69 -9.35 7.64 -5.18
CA GLN A 69 -10.48 8.57 -5.29
C GLN A 69 -11.57 8.24 -4.27
N SER A 70 -11.97 6.97 -4.16
CA SER A 70 -13.00 6.52 -3.22
C SER A 70 -12.54 6.72 -1.77
N MET A 71 -11.29 6.35 -1.45
CA MET A 71 -10.72 6.59 -0.11
C MET A 71 -10.60 8.08 0.23
N LYS A 72 -10.15 8.92 -0.71
CA LYS A 72 -10.06 10.37 -0.50
C LYS A 72 -11.44 11.00 -0.31
N LYS A 73 -12.44 10.60 -1.08
CA LYS A 73 -13.83 11.07 -0.90
C LYS A 73 -14.37 10.70 0.48
N ASN A 74 -13.95 9.55 1.03
CA ASN A 74 -14.37 9.07 2.34
C ASN A 74 -13.44 9.52 3.49
N SER A 75 -12.38 10.29 3.21
CA SER A 75 -11.33 10.56 4.21
C SER A 75 -11.81 11.42 5.36
N GLU A 76 -12.73 12.35 5.11
CA GLU A 76 -13.31 13.21 6.16
C GLU A 76 -14.09 12.38 7.18
N LYS A 77 -14.85 11.38 6.73
CA LYS A 77 -15.63 10.51 7.62
C LYS A 77 -14.76 9.58 8.45
N THR A 78 -13.64 9.13 7.89
CA THR A 78 -12.78 8.10 8.50
C THR A 78 -11.65 8.70 9.34
N HIS A 79 -11.13 9.87 8.96
CA HIS A 79 -9.93 10.48 9.55
C HIS A 79 -10.15 11.95 9.98
N GLY A 80 -11.39 12.46 9.89
CA GLY A 80 -11.73 13.84 10.25
C GLY A 80 -10.90 14.86 9.46
N THR A 81 -10.51 15.93 10.14
CA THR A 81 -9.70 17.03 9.59
C THR A 81 -8.35 16.57 9.05
N VAL A 82 -7.81 15.44 9.54
CA VAL A 82 -6.51 14.90 9.14
C VAL A 82 -6.57 14.20 7.77
N GLY A 83 -7.77 13.84 7.29
CA GLY A 83 -7.96 13.19 5.99
C GLY A 83 -7.34 13.97 4.82
N ASN A 84 -7.46 15.30 4.82
CA ASN A 84 -6.89 16.14 3.76
C ASN A 84 -5.35 16.15 3.74
N VAL A 85 -4.71 15.88 4.89
CA VAL A 85 -3.25 15.76 5.01
C VAL A 85 -2.76 14.40 4.52
N LEU A 86 -3.50 13.34 4.87
CA LEU A 86 -3.16 11.96 4.48
C LEU A 86 -3.36 11.71 2.97
N PHE A 87 -4.47 12.18 2.40
CA PHE A 87 -4.84 11.91 1.00
C PHE A 87 -4.39 13.04 0.04
N ARG A 88 -3.07 13.17 -0.13
CA ARG A 88 -2.44 14.30 -0.84
C ARG A 88 -2.54 14.27 -2.37
N LYS A 89 -1.80 13.37 -3.06
CA LYS A 89 -1.69 13.35 -4.54
C LYS A 89 -2.02 12.01 -5.20
N GLY A 90 -1.86 10.87 -4.52
CA GLY A 90 -2.17 9.55 -5.07
C GLY A 90 -1.39 9.13 -6.33
N ARG A 91 -0.36 9.87 -6.75
CA ARG A 91 0.41 9.64 -7.99
C ARG A 91 1.80 9.08 -7.69
N GLN A 92 2.32 8.26 -8.59
CA GLN A 92 3.75 7.95 -8.64
C GLN A 92 4.45 9.11 -9.35
N LEU A 93 5.64 9.48 -8.89
CA LEU A 93 6.45 10.46 -9.61
C LEU A 93 6.98 9.78 -10.88
N GLN A 94 6.60 10.26 -12.06
CA GLN A 94 7.28 9.91 -13.31
C GLN A 94 8.65 10.59 -13.28
N GLY A 95 9.63 9.95 -12.63
CA GLY A 95 10.96 10.50 -12.38
C GLY A 95 12.11 9.53 -12.62
N ALA A 96 11.86 8.38 -13.26
CA ALA A 96 12.89 7.38 -13.55
C ALA A 96 13.08 7.12 -15.06
N GLN A 97 12.80 8.11 -15.92
CA GLN A 97 13.26 8.15 -17.31
C GLN A 97 14.08 9.40 -17.54
N ARG A 98 15.21 9.55 -16.83
CA ARG A 98 16.25 10.49 -17.28
C ARG A 98 17.63 10.17 -16.74
N TRP A 99 18.19 9.03 -17.16
CA TRP A 99 19.64 8.85 -17.36
C TRP A 99 19.83 7.82 -18.48
N LYS A 100 19.93 8.31 -19.72
CA LYS A 100 20.87 7.77 -20.72
C LYS A 100 22.04 8.74 -20.76
#